data_AF-A0A921DW27-F1
#
_entry.id   AF-A0A921DW27-F1
#
_cell.length_a   1.000
_cell.length_b   1.000
_cell.length_c   1.000
_cell.angle_alpha   90.00
_cell.angle_beta   90.00
_cell.angle_gamma   90.00
#
_symmetry.space_group_name_H-M   'P 1'
#
loop_
_entity.id
_entity.type
_entity.pdbx_description
1 polymer ?
#
loop_
_entity_poly.entity_id
_entity_poly.type
_entity_poly.pdbx_seq_one_letter_code
_entity_poly.pdbx_strand_id
1 'polypeptide(L)'
;MRPLKILIASDSVGETGENVARASLAQFNISSVKEVMIRYPYIDSEETIDDMIVVAKENDAIVVYTMVKPDMKAYMERRMVEEKIP
;
A
#
# COMPACT_ATOMS: atom_id res chain seq x y z
N MET A 1 -19.30 1.79 -9.55
CA MET A 1 -17.87 1.41 -9.40
C MET A 1 -17.43 1.82 -8.01
N ARG A 2 -16.67 0.98 -7.30
CA ARG A 2 -15.98 1.42 -6.08
C ARG A 2 -14.86 2.39 -6.47
N PRO A 3 -14.59 3.44 -5.67
CA PRO A 3 -13.50 4.36 -5.95
C PRO A 3 -12.16 3.63 -5.81
N LEU A 4 -11.21 3.94 -6.69
CA LEU A 4 -9.83 3.44 -6.60
C LEU A 4 -9.25 3.76 -5.22
N LYS A 5 -8.58 2.80 -4.60
CA LYS A 5 -7.81 2.98 -3.37
C LYS A 5 -6.35 2.59 -3.59
N ILE A 6 -5.45 3.39 -3.07
CA ILE A 6 -4.01 3.14 -3.07
C ILE A 6 -3.55 3.13 -1.61
N LEU A 7 -3.02 1.99 -1.17
CA LEU A 7 -2.45 1.84 0.16
C LEU A 7 -0.93 2.00 0.07
N ILE A 8 -0.38 2.92 0.86
CA ILE A 8 1.05 3.19 0.96
C ILE A 8 1.61 2.46 2.19
N ALA A 9 2.33 1.37 1.97
CA ALA A 9 2.93 0.53 3.01
C ALA A 9 4.43 0.85 3.20
N SER A 10 4.91 0.97 4.43
CA SER A 10 6.32 1.29 4.68
C SER A 10 6.82 0.75 6.01
N ASP A 11 8.08 0.29 6.05
CA ASP A 11 8.81 -0.03 7.29
C ASP A 11 9.29 1.21 8.07
N SER A 12 9.02 2.40 7.53
CA SER A 12 9.28 3.70 8.16
C SER A 12 8.05 4.60 8.00
N VAL A 13 8.26 5.88 7.69
CA VAL A 13 7.18 6.88 7.60
C VAL A 13 6.32 6.74 6.35
N GLY A 14 6.89 6.27 5.22
CA GLY A 14 6.16 6.07 3.96
C GLY A 14 5.99 7.29 3.05
N GLU A 15 6.71 8.40 3.29
CA GLU A 15 6.61 9.61 2.46
C GLU A 15 7.11 9.39 1.02
N THR A 16 8.15 8.59 0.84
CA THR A 16 8.69 8.27 -0.50
C THR A 16 7.62 7.57 -1.35
N GLY A 17 6.98 6.53 -0.80
CA GLY A 17 5.90 5.81 -1.50
C GLY A 17 4.71 6.72 -1.79
N GLU A 18 4.33 7.57 -0.83
CA GLU A 18 3.23 8.54 -1.01
C GLU A 18 3.54 9.53 -2.14
N ASN A 19 4.76 10.10 -2.18
CA ASN A 19 5.13 11.07 -3.20
C ASN A 19 5.14 10.47 -4.60
N VAL A 20 5.65 9.24 -4.75
CA VAL A 20 5.61 8.50 -6.03
C VAL A 20 4.17 8.23 -6.44
N ALA A 21 3.33 7.76 -5.52
CA ALA A 21 1.91 7.52 -5.81
C ALA A 21 1.18 8.80 -6.21
N ARG A 22 1.39 9.92 -5.49
CA ARG A 22 0.83 11.24 -5.83
C ARG A 22 1.25 11.70 -7.23
N ALA A 23 2.53 11.56 -7.57
CA ALA A 23 3.03 11.94 -8.90
C ALA A 23 2.40 11.09 -10.02
N SER A 24 2.26 9.79 -9.80
CA SER A 24 1.57 8.88 -10.73
C SER A 24 0.09 9.21 -10.88
N LEU A 25 -0.59 9.50 -9.76
CA LEU A 25 -2.02 9.86 -9.76
C LEU A 25 -2.29 11.18 -10.50
N ALA A 26 -1.32 12.10 -10.55
CA ALA A 26 -1.45 13.34 -11.31
C ALA A 26 -1.58 13.12 -12.83
N GLN A 27 -1.28 11.93 -13.34
CA GLN A 27 -1.52 11.56 -14.74
C GLN A 27 -3.00 11.21 -15.02
N PHE A 28 -3.84 11.14 -14.00
CA PHE A 28 -5.25 10.77 -14.10
C PHE A 28 -6.14 11.90 -13.57
N ASN A 29 -7.35 12.03 -14.14
CA ASN A 29 -8.33 13.02 -13.71
C ASN A 29 -9.04 12.58 -12.42
N ILE A 30 -8.32 12.57 -11.30
CA ILE A 30 -8.84 12.22 -9.97
C ILE A 30 -9.19 13.50 -9.23
N SER A 31 -10.44 13.62 -8.79
CA SER A 31 -10.99 14.82 -8.14
C SER A 31 -10.34 15.11 -6.78
N SER A 32 -9.94 14.07 -6.03
CA SER A 32 -9.32 14.22 -4.71
C SER A 32 -8.31 13.10 -4.43
N VAL A 33 -7.02 13.41 -4.55
CA VAL A 33 -5.92 12.47 -4.26
C VAL A 33 -5.93 12.03 -2.79
N LYS A 34 -6.38 12.90 -1.86
CA LYS A 34 -6.46 12.57 -0.43
C LYS A 34 -7.51 11.49 -0.13
N GLU A 35 -8.60 11.44 -0.91
CA GLU A 35 -9.68 10.47 -0.68
C GLU A 35 -9.35 9.06 -1.18
N VAL A 36 -8.37 8.94 -2.08
CA VAL A 36 -7.98 7.66 -2.67
C VAL A 36 -6.74 7.03 -2.01
N MET A 37 -6.05 7.72 -1.11
CA MET A 37 -4.84 7.19 -0.47
C MET A 37 -5.07 6.79 0.99
N ILE A 38 -4.48 5.65 1.36
CA ILE A 38 -4.43 5.11 2.72
C ILE A 38 -2.96 4.95 3.07
N ARG A 39 -2.52 5.42 4.24
CA ARG A 39 -1.13 5.22 4.70
C ARG A 39 -1.09 4.15 5.77
N TYR A 40 -0.12 3.25 5.64
CA TYR A 40 0.18 2.18 6.57
C TYR A 40 1.69 2.19 6.90
N PRO A 41 2.15 3.12 7.76
CA PRO A 41 3.56 3.26 8.13
C PRO A 41 3.96 2.24 9.20
N TYR A 42 5.28 2.17 9.47
CA TYR A 42 5.89 1.40 10.56
C TYR A 42 5.58 -0.11 10.55
N ILE A 43 5.57 -0.72 9.37
CA ILE A 43 5.48 -2.17 9.22
C ILE A 43 6.81 -2.81 9.61
N ASP A 44 6.84 -3.57 10.71
CA ASP A 44 8.07 -4.11 11.27
C ASP A 44 8.04 -5.62 11.57
N SER A 45 6.91 -6.28 11.30
CA SER A 45 6.64 -7.68 11.63
C SER A 45 5.69 -8.36 10.62
N GLU A 46 5.65 -9.69 10.58
CA GLU A 46 4.67 -10.43 9.76
C GLU A 46 3.22 -10.14 10.17
N GLU A 47 2.96 -9.92 11.46
CA GLU A 47 1.62 -9.58 11.98
C GLU A 47 1.13 -8.23 11.45
N THR A 48 1.99 -7.20 11.47
CA THR A 48 1.65 -5.89 10.89
C THR A 48 1.47 -5.94 9.37
N ILE A 49 2.14 -6.86 8.68
CA ILE A 49 1.89 -7.12 7.26
C ILE A 49 0.51 -7.75 7.07
N ASP A 50 0.16 -8.75 7.88
CA ASP A 50 -1.13 -9.43 7.78
C ASP A 50 -2.31 -8.47 8.04
N ASP A 51 -2.18 -7.60 9.03
CA ASP A 51 -3.16 -6.54 9.29
C ASP A 51 -3.29 -5.58 8.10
N MET A 52 -2.17 -5.18 7.51
CA MET A 52 -2.16 -4.34 6.31
C MET A 52 -2.85 -5.02 5.13
N ILE A 53 -2.63 -6.32 4.93
CA ILE A 53 -3.27 -7.14 3.90
C ILE A 53 -4.79 -7.14 4.08
N VAL A 54 -5.30 -7.26 5.32
CA VAL A 54 -6.73 -7.16 5.61
C VAL A 54 -7.27 -5.79 5.17
N VAL A 55 -6.60 -4.70 5.57
CA VAL A 55 -6.99 -3.34 5.17
C VAL A 55 -7.00 -3.16 3.66
N ALA A 56 -5.99 -3.69 2.95
CA ALA A 56 -5.91 -3.63 1.50
C ALA A 56 -7.09 -4.34 0.83
N LYS A 57 -7.46 -5.54 1.30
CA LYS A 57 -8.60 -6.32 0.76
C LYS A 57 -9.94 -5.64 1.02
N GLU A 58 -10.16 -5.16 2.23
CA GLU A 58 -11.41 -4.49 2.59
C GLU A 58 -11.67 -3.23 1.74
N ASN A 59 -10.58 -2.57 1.33
CA ASN A 59 -10.63 -1.36 0.51
C ASN A 59 -10.49 -1.62 -1.00
N ASP A 60 -10.29 -2.87 -1.45
CA ASP A 60 -9.99 -3.21 -2.85
C ASP A 60 -8.82 -2.35 -3.39
N ALA A 61 -7.77 -2.23 -2.57
CA ALA A 61 -6.69 -1.28 -2.78
C ALA A 61 -5.49 -1.87 -3.52
N ILE A 62 -4.84 -1.04 -4.34
CA ILE A 62 -3.50 -1.30 -4.88
C ILE A 62 -2.47 -0.94 -3.82
N VAL A 63 -1.48 -1.79 -3.59
CA VAL A 63 -0.43 -1.55 -2.57
C VAL A 63 0.84 -1.01 -3.22
N VAL A 64 1.25 0.18 -2.79
CA VAL A 64 2.57 0.77 -3.12
C VAL A 64 3.42 0.72 -1.86
N TYR A 65 4.58 0.07 -1.91
CA TYR A 65 5.39 -0.13 -0.71
C TYR A 65 6.85 0.26 -0.83
N THR A 66 7.45 0.56 0.32
CA THR A 66 8.91 0.63 0.51
C THR A 66 9.27 -0.30 1.66
N MET A 67 10.09 -1.32 1.40
CA MET A 67 10.49 -2.31 2.41
C MET A 67 11.98 -2.59 2.27
N VAL A 68 12.78 -2.21 3.28
CA VAL A 68 14.25 -2.39 3.26
C VAL A 68 14.61 -3.81 3.69
N LYS A 69 13.91 -4.36 4.69
CA LYS A 69 14.17 -5.70 5.24
C LYS A 69 13.81 -6.79 4.22
N PRO A 70 14.78 -7.59 3.72
CA PRO A 70 14.51 -8.58 2.66
C PRO A 70 13.49 -9.65 3.04
N ASP A 71 13.58 -10.18 4.27
CA ASP A 71 12.67 -11.23 4.74
C ASP A 71 11.22 -10.72 4.82
N MET A 72 11.04 -9.48 5.26
CA MET A 72 9.72 -8.84 5.32
C MET A 72 9.16 -8.54 3.94
N LYS A 73 10.01 -8.10 3.02
CA LYS A 73 9.63 -7.90 1.62
C LYS A 73 9.14 -9.21 1.01
N ALA A 74 9.89 -10.30 1.19
CA ALA A 74 9.53 -11.62 0.66
C ALA A 74 8.21 -12.13 1.25
N TYR A 75 8.01 -11.98 2.57
CA TYR A 75 6.76 -12.33 3.23
C TYR A 75 5.58 -11.53 2.68
N MET A 76 5.72 -10.21 2.57
CA MET A 76 4.67 -9.32 2.07
C MET A 76 4.30 -9.63 0.62
N GLU A 77 5.29 -9.82 -0.26
CA GLU A 77 5.06 -10.18 -1.67
C GLU A 77 4.31 -11.50 -1.81
N ARG A 78 4.67 -12.52 -1.01
CA ARG A 78 3.94 -13.79 -0.98
C ARG A 78 2.48 -13.59 -0.58
N ARG A 79 2.21 -12.85 0.51
CA ARG A 79 0.85 -12.60 0.98
C ARG A 79 0.03 -11.81 -0.04
N MET A 80 0.61 -10.80 -0.68
CA MET A 80 -0.08 -10.03 -1.74
C MET A 80 -0.47 -10.92 -2.92
N VAL A 81 0.40 -11.84 -3.35
CA VAL A 81 0.11 -12.79 -4.42
C VAL A 81 -1.00 -13.78 -4.04
N GLU A 82 -0.93 -14.37 -2.84
CA GLU A 82 -1.93 -15.30 -2.32
C GLU A 82 -3.34 -14.66 -2.27
N GLU A 83 -3.38 -13.40 -1.85
CA GLU A 83 -4.61 -12.63 -1.68
C GLU A 83 -5.04 -11.86 -2.92
N LYS A 84 -4.26 -11.95 -4.01
CA LYS A 84 -4.50 -11.28 -5.30
C LYS A 84 -4.60 -9.75 -5.19
N ILE A 85 -3.75 -9.18 -4.34
CA ILE A 85 -3.62 -7.74 -4.16
C ILE A 85 -2.64 -7.21 -5.21
N PRO A 86 -3.05 -6.22 -6.04
CA PRO A 86 -2.17 -5.58 -7.01
C PRO A 86 -1.12 -4.66 -6.37
#